data_AF-A0A968A4M4-F1
#
_entry.id   AF-A0A968A4M4-F1
#
_cell.length_a   1.000
_cell.length_b   1.000
_cell.length_c   1.000
_cell.angle_alpha   90.00
_cell.angle_beta   90.00
_cell.angle_gamma   90.00
#
_symmetry.space_group_name_H-M   'P 1'
#
loop_
_entity.id
_entity.type
_entity.pdbx_description
1 polymer ?
#
loop_
_entity_poly.entity_id
_entity_poly.type
_entity_poly.pdbx_seq_one_letter_code
_entity_poly.pdbx_strand_id
1 'polypeptide(L)'
;VGAVLVPGERAPIIVTREMVKSMRPRSVIIDLSIDQGGCIETSRPTTHSNPTFLEENVIHYCVPNMTGVLGRTATHTLNNGSWPFIQQIATVGV
;
A
#
# COMPACT_ATOMS: atom_id res chain seq x y z
N VAL A 1 4.72 -4.24 -9.02
CA VAL A 1 3.86 -3.95 -7.85
C VAL A 1 4.64 -4.37 -6.61
N GLY A 2 4.91 -3.43 -5.70
CA GLY A 2 5.49 -3.70 -4.40
C GLY A 2 4.40 -4.05 -3.39
N ALA A 3 4.58 -5.13 -2.64
CA ALA A 3 3.60 -5.64 -1.67
C ALA A 3 4.28 -6.39 -0.51
N VAL A 4 5.43 -5.86 -0.07
CA VAL A 4 6.17 -6.40 1.08
C VAL A 4 5.60 -5.81 2.38
N LEU A 5 5.35 -6.66 3.37
CA LEU A 5 4.93 -6.25 4.70
C LEU A 5 5.78 -6.99 5.73
N VAL A 6 6.42 -6.24 6.61
CA VAL A 6 7.05 -6.76 7.83
C VAL A 6 6.26 -6.19 9.01
N PRO A 7 5.53 -7.02 9.78
CA PRO A 7 4.71 -6.53 10.88
C PRO A 7 5.52 -5.73 11.90
N GLY A 8 5.06 -4.52 12.23
CA GLY A 8 5.69 -3.66 13.24
C GLY A 8 6.96 -2.95 12.81
N GLU A 9 7.41 -3.14 11.56
CA GLU A 9 8.64 -2.56 11.05
C GLU A 9 8.41 -1.88 9.69
N ARG A 10 9.37 -1.04 9.31
CA ARG A 10 9.39 -0.45 7.97
C ARG A 10 9.57 -1.56 6.93
N ALA A 11 8.86 -1.46 5.80
CA ALA A 11 9.09 -2.35 4.67
C ALA A 11 10.57 -2.28 4.21
N PRO A 12 11.25 -3.41 4.02
CA PRO A 12 12.62 -3.41 3.51
C PRO A 12 12.64 -2.95 2.07
N ILE A 13 13.71 -2.25 1.69
CA ILE A 13 13.96 -1.88 0.29
C ILE A 13 14.39 -3.15 -0.46
N ILE A 14 13.57 -3.57 -1.41
CA ILE A 14 13.83 -4.73 -2.27
C ILE A 14 14.11 -4.33 -3.73
N VAL A 15 13.71 -3.12 -4.12
CA VAL A 15 14.02 -2.54 -5.44
C VAL A 15 14.83 -1.28 -5.22
N THR A 16 16.12 -1.32 -5.59
CA THR A 16 17.01 -0.16 -5.46
C THR A 16 16.77 0.85 -6.57
N ARG A 17 17.22 2.09 -6.40
CA ARG A 17 17.16 3.14 -7.42
C ARG A 17 17.83 2.71 -8.72
N GLU A 18 18.95 1.97 -8.66
CA GLU A 18 19.64 1.45 -9.84
C GLU A 18 18.75 0.49 -10.63
N MET A 19 18.00 -0.37 -9.94
CA MET A 19 17.02 -1.25 -10.60
C MET A 19 15.93 -0.42 -11.28
N VAL A 20 15.44 0.64 -10.64
CA VAL A 20 14.42 1.55 -11.23
C VAL A 20 14.95 2.26 -12.47
N LYS A 21 16.20 2.76 -12.44
CA LYS A 21 16.87 3.37 -13.61
C LYS A 21 16.99 2.43 -14.81
N SER A 22 17.12 1.12 -14.55
CA SER A 22 17.21 0.12 -15.62
C SER A 22 15.86 -0.23 -16.26
N MET A 23 14.74 0.25 -15.69
CA MET A 23 13.41 -0.01 -16.22
C MET A 23 13.17 0.72 -17.54
N ARG A 24 12.28 0.16 -18.35
CA ARG A 24 11.84 0.83 -19.58
C ARG A 24 11.17 2.17 -19.24
N PRO A 25 11.49 3.28 -19.92
CA PRO A 25 10.82 4.55 -19.71
C PRO A 25 9.30 4.42 -19.81
N ARG A 26 8.59 5.16 -18.96
CA ARG A 26 7.12 5.15 -18.82
C ARG A 26 6.54 3.84 -18.26
N SER A 27 7.37 2.93 -17.77
CA SER A 27 6.90 1.81 -16.94
C SER A 27 6.23 2.35 -15.67
N VAL A 28 5.41 1.52 -15.02
CA VAL A 28 4.64 1.90 -13.84
C VAL A 28 5.04 1.05 -12.65
N ILE A 29 5.33 1.71 -11.53
CA ILE A 29 5.47 1.13 -10.20
C ILE A 29 4.21 1.46 -9.40
N ILE A 30 3.64 0.44 -8.78
CA ILE A 30 2.59 0.57 -7.77
C ILE A 30 3.19 0.01 -6.49
N ASP A 31 3.36 0.85 -5.46
CA ASP A 31 3.94 0.43 -4.18
C ASP A 31 2.86 0.41 -3.09
N LEU A 32 2.31 -0.78 -2.81
CA LEU A 32 1.31 -0.98 -1.77
C LEU A 32 1.94 -1.03 -0.37
N SER A 33 3.27 -1.14 -0.28
CA SER A 33 4.01 -1.08 0.98
C SER A 33 4.22 0.36 1.46
N ILE A 34 3.70 1.36 0.74
CA ILE A 34 3.89 2.77 1.08
C ILE A 34 3.37 3.14 2.47
N ASP A 35 2.31 2.45 2.94
CA ASP A 35 1.77 2.59 4.30
C ASP A 35 2.81 2.23 5.39
N GLN A 36 3.88 1.52 5.04
CA GLN A 36 5.00 1.15 5.90
C GLN A 36 6.35 1.68 5.39
N GLY A 37 6.33 2.76 4.61
CA GLY A 37 7.55 3.44 4.13
C GLY A 37 8.11 2.96 2.79
N GLY A 38 7.37 2.11 2.06
CA GLY A 38 7.67 1.67 0.69
C GLY A 38 8.75 0.61 0.60
N CYS A 39 8.61 -0.31 -0.36
CA CYS A 39 9.60 -1.37 -0.60
C CYS A 39 10.49 -1.08 -1.83
N ILE A 40 10.24 0.03 -2.53
CA ILE A 40 11.07 0.56 -3.60
C ILE A 40 11.75 1.85 -3.12
N GLU A 41 13.05 1.99 -3.36
CA GLU A 41 13.86 3.11 -2.85
C GLU A 41 13.39 4.49 -3.33
N THR A 42 12.86 4.57 -4.55
CA THR A 42 12.34 5.80 -5.17
C THR A 42 10.88 6.10 -4.80
N SER A 43 10.21 5.21 -4.04
CA SER A 43 8.85 5.44 -3.59
C SER A 43 8.76 6.57 -2.57
N ARG A 44 7.76 7.44 -2.72
CA ARG A 44 7.35 8.43 -1.71
C ARG A 44 5.83 8.56 -1.71
N PRO A 45 5.20 8.87 -0.56
CA PRO A 45 3.75 8.98 -0.48
C PRO A 45 3.20 10.03 -1.45
N THR A 46 2.06 9.70 -2.05
CA THR A 46 1.25 10.57 -2.90
C THR A 46 -0.15 10.72 -2.32
N THR A 47 -1.00 11.55 -2.92
CA THR A 47 -2.39 11.75 -2.47
C THR A 47 -3.36 11.31 -3.55
N HIS A 48 -4.62 11.06 -3.20
CA HIS A 48 -5.65 10.78 -4.22
C HIS A 48 -5.81 11.91 -5.24
N SER A 49 -5.61 13.17 -4.84
CA SER A 49 -5.67 14.33 -5.73
C SER A 49 -4.45 14.46 -6.65
N ASN A 50 -3.30 13.93 -6.23
CA ASN A 50 -2.06 13.90 -7.02
C ASN A 50 -1.42 12.51 -6.91
N PRO A 51 -1.98 11.49 -7.59
CA PRO A 51 -1.74 10.08 -7.28
C PRO A 51 -0.44 9.53 -7.86
N THR A 52 0.23 10.28 -8.73
CA THR A 52 1.41 9.81 -9.43
C THR A 52 2.50 10.86 -9.52
N PHE A 53 3.74 10.40 -9.58
CA PHE A 53 4.90 11.22 -9.95
C PHE A 53 5.83 10.44 -10.89
N LEU A 54 6.75 11.16 -11.53
CA LEU A 54 7.79 10.58 -12.36
C LEU A 54 9.13 10.66 -11.61
N GLU A 55 9.85 9.55 -11.55
CA GLU A 55 11.20 9.44 -10.99
C GLU A 55 11.96 8.42 -11.84
N GLU A 56 13.17 8.74 -12.28
CA GLU A 56 13.96 7.90 -13.22
C GLU A 56 13.20 7.51 -14.50
N ASN A 57 12.32 8.39 -15.01
CA ASN A 57 11.40 8.12 -16.13
C ASN A 57 10.39 6.98 -15.89
N VAL A 58 10.18 6.58 -14.63
CA VAL A 58 9.19 5.57 -14.21
C VAL A 58 8.07 6.26 -13.44
N ILE A 59 6.83 5.93 -13.79
CA ILE A 59 5.64 6.47 -13.14
C ILE A 59 5.43 5.71 -11.83
N HIS A 60 5.37 6.43 -10.72
CA HIS A 60 5.13 5.86 -9.41
C HIS A 60 3.71 6.17 -8.95
N TYR A 61 2.99 5.16 -8.50
CA TYR A 61 1.73 5.27 -7.77
C TYR A 61 1.94 4.74 -6.36
N CYS A 62 1.87 5.63 -5.38
CA CYS A 62 2.24 5.36 -3.99
C CYS A 62 1.21 6.02 -3.07
N VAL A 63 -0.08 5.83 -3.36
CA VAL A 63 -1.16 6.43 -2.56
C VAL A 63 -1.43 5.52 -1.35
N PRO A 64 -1.28 6.03 -0.11
CA PRO A 64 -1.57 5.26 1.09
C PRO A 64 -3.06 4.99 1.22
N ASN A 65 -3.43 4.00 2.04
CA ASN A 65 -4.84 3.65 2.30
C ASN A 65 -5.66 3.47 1.01
N MET A 66 -5.09 2.80 0.00
CA MET A 66 -5.68 2.67 -1.33
C MET A 66 -7.10 2.08 -1.29
N THR A 67 -7.40 1.15 -0.36
CA THR A 67 -8.72 0.52 -0.23
C THR A 67 -9.81 1.49 0.23
N GLY A 68 -9.44 2.67 0.76
CA GLY A 68 -10.37 3.72 1.17
C GLY A 68 -11.26 4.23 0.04
N VAL A 69 -10.81 4.16 -1.22
CA VAL A 69 -11.64 4.55 -2.39
C VAL A 69 -12.74 3.53 -2.71
N LEU A 70 -12.68 2.33 -2.12
CA LEU A 70 -13.61 1.23 -2.31
C LEU A 70 -14.45 1.00 -1.05
N GLY A 71 -14.96 2.07 -0.44
CA GLY A 71 -15.59 2.06 0.89
C GLY A 71 -16.60 0.93 1.12
N ARG A 72 -17.56 0.72 0.19
CA ARG A 72 -18.56 -0.35 0.32
C ARG A 72 -17.92 -1.74 0.43
N THR A 73 -17.01 -2.06 -0.49
CA THR A 73 -16.34 -3.38 -0.51
C THR A 73 -15.42 -3.53 0.69
N ALA A 74 -14.64 -2.50 1.03
CA ALA A 74 -13.75 -2.50 2.18
C ALA A 74 -14.52 -2.72 3.50
N THR A 75 -15.65 -2.04 3.70
CA THR A 75 -16.51 -2.23 4.87
C THR A 75 -17.04 -3.66 4.96
N HIS A 76 -17.53 -4.23 3.85
CA HIS A 76 -18.00 -5.62 3.86
C HIS A 76 -16.87 -6.60 4.21
N THR A 77 -15.68 -6.45 3.62
CA THR A 77 -14.54 -7.32 3.90
C THR A 77 -14.07 -7.20 5.35
N LEU A 78 -13.92 -5.97 5.85
CA LEU A 78 -13.54 -5.72 7.24
C LEU A 78 -14.56 -6.31 8.21
N ASN A 79 -15.85 -6.03 8.01
CA ASN A 79 -16.91 -6.55 8.86
C ASN A 79 -16.94 -8.08 8.86
N ASN A 80 -16.81 -8.72 7.69
CA ASN A 80 -16.79 -10.18 7.61
C ASN A 80 -15.61 -10.80 8.39
N GLY A 81 -14.44 -10.16 8.35
CA GLY A 81 -13.27 -10.60 9.12
C GLY A 81 -13.40 -10.35 10.63
N SER A 82 -14.01 -9.24 11.02
CA SER A 82 -14.17 -8.85 12.42
C SER A 82 -15.42 -9.44 13.10
N TRP A 83 -16.41 -9.90 12.33
CA TRP A 83 -17.72 -10.34 12.82
C TRP A 83 -17.66 -11.39 13.93
N PRO A 84 -16.82 -12.46 13.85
CA PRO A 84 -16.74 -13.45 14.92
C PRO A 84 -16.31 -12.85 16.26
N PHE A 85 -15.37 -11.90 16.25
CA PHE A 85 -14.89 -11.21 17.45
C PHE A 85 -15.95 -10.27 18.02
N ILE A 86 -16.68 -9.56 17.15
CA ILE A 86 -17.79 -8.69 17.56
C ILE A 86 -18.88 -9.52 18.26
N GLN A 87 -19.25 -10.66 17.70
CA GLN A 87 -20.24 -11.56 18.31
C GLN A 87 -19.78 -12.12 19.66
N GLN A 88 -18.50 -12.48 19.78
CA GLN A 88 -17.94 -12.96 21.03
C GLN A 88 -18.06 -11.90 22.12
N ILE A 89 -17.59 -10.68 21.88
CA ILE A 89 -17.68 -9.56 22.82
C ILE A 89 -19.14 -9.27 23.19
N ALA A 90 -20.05 -9.27 22.21
CA ALA A 90 -21.47 -9.04 22.46
C ALA A 90 -22.12 -10.10 23.37
N THR A 91 -21.59 -11.32 23.37
CA THR A 91 -22.13 -12.44 24.16
C THR A 91 -21.54 -12.51 25.56
N VAL A 92 -20.22 -12.33 25.71
CA VAL A 92 -19.53 -12.56 26.98
C VAL A 92 -19.08 -11.29 27.70
N GLY A 93 -19.23 -10.11 27.08
CA GLY A 93 -18.67 -8.86 27.58
C GLY A 93 -17.19 -8.68 27.22
N VAL A 94 -16.55 -7.71 27.86
CA VAL A 94 -15.11 -7.37 27.71
C VAL A 94 -14.31 -8.03 28.82
#